data_AF-A0A7X9D7T7-F1
#
_entry.id   AF-A0A7X9D7T7-F1
#
_cell.length_a   1.000
_cell.length_b   1.000
_cell.length_c   1.000
_cell.angle_alpha   90.00
_cell.angle_beta   90.00
_cell.angle_gamma   90.00
#
_symmetry.space_group_name_H-M   'P 1'
#
loop_
_entity.id
_entity.type
_entity.pdbx_description
1 polymer ?
#
loop_
_entity_poly.entity_id
_entity_poly.type
_entity_poly.pdbx_seq_one_letter_code
_entity_poly.pdbx_strand_id
1 'polypeptide(L)' 'MECVRNNNTKTNAPIEAGYSHSIATIMVTAALHTGHRATFDKEKKQVVAGGKVFKY' A
#
# COMPACT_ATOMS: atom_id res chain seq x y z
N MET A 1 2.17 23.33 11.36
CA MET A 1 0.68 23.39 11.22
C MET A 1 0.21 24.50 10.27
N GLU A 2 1.06 24.99 9.35
CA GLU A 2 0.66 26.07 8.43
C GLU A 2 -0.31 25.58 7.34
N CYS A 3 -0.12 24.36 6.83
CA CYS A 3 -1.07 23.73 5.91
C CYS A 3 -2.48 23.62 6.49
N VAL A 4 -2.61 23.24 7.77
CA VAL A 4 -3.91 23.14 8.45
C VAL A 4 -4.53 24.51 8.68
N ARG A 5 -3.72 25.51 9.07
CA ARG A 5 -4.19 26.89 9.24
C ARG A 5 -4.70 27.51 7.95
N ASN A 6 -4.07 27.18 6.83
CA ASN A 6 -4.42 27.70 5.50
C ASN A 6 -5.39 26.80 4.71
N ASN A 7 -5.92 25.73 5.33
CA ASN A 7 -6.73 24.71 4.65
C ASN A 7 -6.10 24.18 3.34
N ASN A 8 -4.78 24.10 3.30
CA ASN A 8 -4.04 23.65 2.14
C ASN A 8 -3.98 22.11 2.11
N THR A 9 -4.68 21.53 1.15
CA THR A 9 -4.75 20.09 0.91
C THR A 9 -3.54 19.54 0.14
N LYS A 10 -2.76 20.40 -0.54
CA LYS A 10 -1.48 20.04 -1.17
C LYS A 10 -0.38 20.02 -0.12
N THR A 11 -0.26 18.89 0.54
CA THR A 11 0.83 18.60 1.48
C THR A 11 2.02 17.96 0.77
N ASN A 12 3.22 18.10 1.32
CA ASN A 12 4.44 17.47 0.78
C ASN A 12 4.36 15.92 0.80
N ALA A 13 3.53 15.36 1.70
CA ALA A 13 3.30 13.93 1.84
C ALA A 13 1.79 13.65 1.77
N PRO A 14 1.24 13.46 0.56
CA PRO A 14 -0.18 13.20 0.38
C PRO A 14 -0.57 11.81 0.92
N ILE A 15 -1.84 11.63 1.25
CA ILE A 15 -2.35 10.38 1.85
C ILE A 15 -2.17 9.18 0.91
N GLU A 16 -2.23 9.40 -0.39
CA GLU A 16 -2.04 8.40 -1.45
C GLU A 16 -0.62 7.83 -1.42
N ALA A 17 0.38 8.63 -1.03
CA ALA A 17 1.74 8.15 -0.86
C ALA A 17 1.84 7.18 0.32
N GLY A 18 1.20 7.51 1.45
CA GLY A 18 1.13 6.62 2.62
C GLY A 18 0.35 5.33 2.34
N TYR A 19 -0.75 5.43 1.60
CA TYR A 19 -1.53 4.27 1.14
C TYR A 19 -0.68 3.36 0.24
N SER A 20 0.02 3.94 -0.73
CA SER A 20 0.90 3.17 -1.65
C SER A 20 2.06 2.51 -0.91
N HIS A 21 2.65 3.20 0.06
CA HIS A 21 3.70 2.65 0.92
C HIS A 21 3.19 1.44 1.72
N SER A 22 2.00 1.55 2.31
CA SER A 22 1.39 0.47 3.09
C SER A 22 1.14 -0.78 2.23
N ILE A 23 0.67 -0.61 0.99
CA ILE A 23 0.52 -1.72 0.03
C ILE A 23 1.87 -2.40 -0.22
N ALA A 24 2.92 -1.62 -0.47
CA ALA A 24 4.25 -2.16 -0.73
C ALA A 24 4.78 -2.99 0.44
N THR A 25 4.59 -2.52 1.68
CA THR A 25 4.98 -3.27 2.89
C THR A 25 4.25 -4.61 3.01
N ILE A 26 2.95 -4.64 2.71
CA ILE A 26 2.16 -5.89 2.70
C ILE A 26 2.64 -6.82 1.59
N MET A 27 2.92 -6.30 0.40
CA MET A 27 3.48 -7.09 -0.72
C MET A 27 4.83 -7.72 -0.37
N VAL A 28 5.73 -6.98 0.28
CA VAL A 28 7.01 -7.52 0.75
C VAL A 28 6.79 -8.63 1.77
N THR A 29 5.88 -8.43 2.73
CA THR A 29 5.53 -9.47 3.72
C THR A 29 4.98 -10.73 3.05
N ALA A 30 4.09 -10.56 2.07
CA ALA A 30 3.54 -11.68 1.29
C ALA A 30 4.62 -12.45 0.53
N ALA A 31 5.55 -11.73 -0.11
CA ALA A 31 6.66 -12.33 -0.83
C ALA A 31 7.62 -13.09 0.11
N LEU A 32 7.95 -12.50 1.27
CA LEU A 32 8.83 -13.12 2.26
C LEU A 32 8.23 -14.41 2.84
N HIS A 33 6.93 -14.42 3.14
CA HIS A 33 6.27 -15.59 3.72
C HIS A 33 5.98 -16.71 2.71
N THR A 34 5.66 -16.36 1.46
CA THR A 34 5.26 -17.35 0.45
C THR A 34 6.41 -17.77 -0.48
N GLY A 35 7.50 -17.01 -0.54
CA GLY A 35 8.58 -17.21 -1.51
C GLY A 35 8.17 -16.92 -2.96
N HIS A 36 6.98 -16.36 -3.19
CA HIS A 36 6.46 -16.05 -4.52
C HIS A 36 6.44 -14.55 -4.79
N ARG A 37 6.45 -14.18 -6.06
CA ARG A 37 6.24 -12.78 -6.48
C ARG A 37 4.86 -12.30 -5.99
N ALA A 38 4.85 -11.22 -5.21
CA ALA A 38 3.64 -10.54 -4.78
C ALA A 38 3.21 -9.48 -5.80
N THR A 39 1.91 -9.34 -6.00
CA THR A 39 1.27 -8.30 -6.84
C THR A 39 0.08 -7.70 -6.11
N PHE A 40 -0.31 -6.48 -6.47
CA PHE A 40 -1.49 -5.82 -5.93
C PHE A 40 -2.60 -5.77 -6.99
N ASP A 41 -3.76 -6.33 -6.65
CA ASP A 41 -4.99 -6.21 -7.41
C ASP A 41 -5.70 -4.91 -7.01
N LYS A 42 -5.73 -3.94 -7.93
CA LYS A 42 -6.31 -2.61 -7.70
C LYS A 42 -7.83 -2.63 -7.58
N GLU A 43 -8.51 -3.54 -8.27
CA GLU A 43 -9.97 -3.63 -8.26
C GLU A 43 -10.45 -4.22 -6.94
N LYS A 44 -9.83 -5.32 -6.53
CA LYS A 44 -10.18 -6.01 -5.27
C LYS A 44 -9.50 -5.42 -4.05
N LYS A 45 -8.53 -4.51 -4.24
CA LYS A 45 -7.68 -3.91 -3.20
C LYS A 45 -7.00 -4.97 -2.34
N GLN A 46 -6.48 -6.01 -2.98
CA GLN A 46 -5.88 -7.17 -2.32
C GLN A 46 -4.46 -7.44 -2.82
N VAL A 47 -3.60 -7.91 -1.91
CA VAL A 47 -2.28 -8.42 -2.25
C VAL A 47 -2.39 -9.91 -2.56
N VAL A 48 -1.81 -10.31 -3.69
CA VAL A 48 -1.83 -11.68 -4.20
C VAL A 48 -0.40 -12.17 -4.29
N ALA A 49 -0.13 -13.38 -3.81
CA ALA A 49 1.16 -14.05 -3.97
C ALA A 49 0.93 -15.50 -4.41
N GLY A 50 1.68 -15.97 -5.41
CA GLY A 50 1.53 -17.33 -5.93
C GLY A 50 0.13 -17.65 -6.47
N GLY A 51 -0.61 -16.63 -6.95
CA GLY A 51 -1.97 -16.79 -7.48
C GLY A 51 -3.08 -16.86 -6.42
N LYS A 52 -2.76 -16.67 -5.13
CA LYS A 52 -3.75 -16.63 -4.03
C LYS A 52 -3.70 -15.32 -3.28
N VAL A 53 -4.83 -14.89 -2.76
CA VAL A 53 -4.92 -13.71 -1.88
C VAL A 53 -4.11 -14.00 -0.61
N PHE A 54 -3.18 -13.10 -0.30
CA PHE A 54 -2.37 -13.22 0.89
C PHE A 54 -3.21 -12.86 2.13
N LYS A 55 -3.26 -13.79 3.09
CA LYS A 55 -3.86 -13.62 4.41
C LYS A 55 -2.85 -14.14 5.44
N TYR A 56 -2.74 -13.45 6.56
CA TYR A 56 -1.94 -13.86 7.71
C TYR A 56 -2.88 -14.40 8.80
#